data_AF-A0A4Y2KM90-F1
#
_entry.id   AF-A0A4Y2KM90-F1
#
_cell.length_a   1.000
_cell.length_b   1.000
_cell.length_c   1.000
_cell.angle_alpha   90.00
_cell.angle_beta   90.00
_cell.angle_gamma   90.00
#
_symmetry.space_group_name_H-M   'P 1'
#
loop_
_entity.id
_entity.type
_entity.pdbx_description
1 polymer ?
#
loop_
_entity_poly.entity_id
_entity_poly.type
_entity_poly.pdbx_seq_one_letter_code
_entity_poly.pdbx_strand_id
1 'polypeptide(L)'
;MSLNGCVSVISIDTGKILDLEVMTQYCKMCEMNIKCDHECSNYKGSSGNMESVGAFRIFERSVMKRELQYTEYYGDGDSKAFLKVKDIYGEETVTKLECIGHVQKRVGSRLRKLKENQRARWKSAFCAIEIQAVTKTWKAKLTLANTVFQAEILALKAAIQWTDTANEEDNIWSDSESILQAVKSLYVKSKESDLAELSLSRWQAEWDNGETGRSMFSIILKISNKQQHWSRECIQSETGHEPFPSFLNRFGLHSTNGGCGEIGNPLHYATRCPLPLSYQHKEPSPQFIVHWWKSALSRKLSRRNIDRLIKFLATNEDLIKSQNTTPSHTSALK
;
A
#
# COMPACT_ATOMS: atom_id res chain seq x y z
N MET A 1 -12.82 -1.51 41.04
CA MET A 1 -11.35 -1.58 41.23
C MET A 1 -10.83 -2.75 40.43
N SER A 2 -9.65 -2.64 39.80
CA SER A 2 -9.09 -3.75 39.01
C SER A 2 -8.69 -4.89 39.93
N LEU A 3 -9.03 -6.13 39.56
CA LEU A 3 -8.61 -7.34 40.29
C LEU A 3 -7.28 -7.90 39.78
N ASN A 4 -6.83 -7.42 38.61
CA ASN A 4 -5.61 -7.85 37.96
C ASN A 4 -4.71 -6.64 37.67
N GLY A 5 -3.40 -6.84 37.79
CA GLY A 5 -2.38 -5.88 37.41
C GLY A 5 -1.33 -6.59 36.55
N CYS A 6 -0.75 -5.87 35.60
CA CYS A 6 0.32 -6.37 34.76
C CYS A 6 1.38 -5.28 34.62
N VAL A 7 2.63 -5.63 34.86
CA VAL A 7 3.79 -4.75 34.64
C VAL A 7 4.76 -5.50 33.74
N SER A 8 5.30 -4.83 32.73
CA SER A 8 6.21 -5.42 31.75
C SER A 8 7.43 -4.53 31.55
N VAL A 9 8.58 -5.16 31.30
CA VAL A 9 9.78 -4.47 30.79
C VAL A 9 9.96 -4.85 29.33
N ILE A 10 10.21 -3.85 28.50
CA ILE A 10 10.32 -3.99 27.05
C ILE A 10 11.66 -3.40 26.62
N SER A 11 12.41 -4.12 25.79
CA SER A 11 13.61 -3.59 25.14
C SER A 11 13.20 -2.58 24.07
N ILE A 12 13.75 -1.36 24.14
CA ILE A 12 13.47 -0.30 23.17
C ILE A 12 13.99 -0.70 21.78
N ASP A 13 15.20 -1.23 21.70
CA ASP A 13 15.84 -1.58 20.42
C ASP A 13 15.10 -2.70 19.66
N THR A 14 14.56 -3.66 20.40
CA THR A 14 13.98 -4.88 19.79
C THR A 14 12.45 -4.92 19.84
N GLY A 15 11.81 -4.08 20.66
CA GLY A 15 10.38 -4.14 20.95
C GLY A 15 9.94 -5.40 21.70
N LYS A 16 10.88 -6.23 22.19
CA LYS A 16 10.57 -7.51 22.85
C LYS A 16 10.36 -7.33 24.35
N ILE A 17 9.44 -8.10 24.91
CA ILE A 17 9.21 -8.19 26.36
C ILE A 17 10.39 -8.95 27.00
N LEU A 18 11.10 -8.27 27.89
CA LEU A 18 12.22 -8.83 28.66
C LEU A 18 11.74 -9.48 29.96
N ASP A 19 10.74 -8.90 30.62
CA ASP A 19 10.17 -9.44 31.86
C ASP A 19 8.71 -9.02 32.02
N LEU A 20 7.96 -9.80 32.79
CA LEU A 20 6.53 -9.64 33.02
C LEU A 20 6.18 -10.05 34.46
N GLU A 21 5.43 -9.19 35.15
CA GLU A 21 4.82 -9.47 36.45
C GLU A 21 3.31 -9.34 36.32
N VAL A 22 2.62 -10.48 36.44
CA VAL A 22 1.16 -10.53 36.48
C VAL A 22 0.75 -10.69 37.94
N MET A 23 -0.04 -9.75 38.44
CA MET A 23 -0.61 -9.77 39.79
C MET A 23 -2.10 -9.98 39.72
N THR A 24 -2.62 -10.87 40.56
CA THR A 24 -4.05 -11.13 40.69
C THR A 24 -4.46 -11.14 42.15
N GLN A 25 -5.60 -10.53 42.45
CA GLN A 25 -6.32 -10.63 43.72
C GLN A 25 -7.41 -11.69 43.69
N TYR A 26 -7.61 -12.31 42.53
CA TYR A 26 -8.79 -13.05 42.18
C TYR A 26 -8.44 -14.43 41.61
N CYS A 27 -9.18 -15.44 42.07
CA CYS A 27 -9.12 -16.78 41.51
C CYS A 27 -10.52 -17.21 41.07
N LYS A 28 -10.66 -17.53 39.77
CA LYS A 28 -11.92 -17.98 39.18
C LYS A 28 -12.42 -19.28 39.82
N MET A 29 -11.51 -20.19 40.15
CA MET A 29 -11.86 -21.49 40.75
C MET A 29 -12.44 -21.32 42.16
N CYS A 30 -11.81 -20.47 42.98
CA CYS A 30 -12.31 -20.24 44.33
C CYS A 30 -13.59 -19.37 44.32
N GLU A 31 -13.81 -18.51 43.33
CA GLU A 31 -15.13 -17.87 43.09
C GLU A 31 -16.22 -18.90 42.80
N MET A 32 -15.88 -19.98 42.08
CA MET A 32 -16.78 -21.09 41.78
C MET A 32 -16.91 -22.11 42.94
N ASN A 33 -16.38 -21.80 44.13
CA ASN A 33 -16.32 -22.70 45.29
C ASN A 33 -15.61 -24.05 45.00
N ILE A 34 -14.71 -24.08 44.01
CA ILE A 34 -13.88 -25.25 43.73
C ILE A 34 -12.66 -25.21 44.65
N LYS A 35 -12.39 -26.29 45.37
CA LYS A 35 -11.22 -26.40 46.24
C LYS A 35 -9.94 -26.23 45.43
N CYS A 36 -9.13 -25.24 45.80
CA CYS A 36 -7.92 -24.81 45.13
C CYS A 36 -6.70 -25.19 45.99
N ASP A 37 -5.75 -25.97 45.44
CA ASP A 37 -4.52 -26.43 46.13
C ASP A 37 -3.30 -25.53 45.82
N HIS A 38 -3.56 -24.26 45.47
CA HIS A 38 -2.55 -23.27 45.07
C HIS A 38 -2.74 -21.95 45.80
N GLU A 39 -1.75 -21.04 45.72
CA GLU A 39 -1.89 -19.68 46.24
C GLU A 39 -2.82 -18.85 45.33
N CYS A 40 -4.08 -18.70 45.76
CA CYS A 40 -5.17 -18.12 44.96
C CYS A 40 -5.01 -16.64 44.59
N SER A 41 -4.04 -15.97 45.19
CA SER A 41 -3.71 -14.57 44.93
C SER A 41 -2.23 -14.38 45.22
N ASN A 42 -1.49 -13.87 44.24
CA ASN A 42 -0.08 -13.52 44.39
C ASN A 42 0.11 -12.03 44.76
N TYR A 43 -0.98 -11.32 45.04
CA TYR A 43 -0.97 -9.92 45.45
C TYR A 43 -2.06 -9.60 46.48
N LYS A 44 -1.65 -9.14 47.66
CA LYS A 44 -2.53 -8.63 48.72
C LYS A 44 -2.28 -7.13 48.86
N GLY A 45 -3.27 -6.29 48.54
CA GLY A 45 -3.10 -4.83 48.55
C GLY A 45 -4.23 -4.08 47.87
N SER A 46 -4.04 -2.79 47.56
CA SER A 46 -4.99 -2.03 46.76
C SER A 46 -4.65 -2.12 45.28
N SER A 47 -5.65 -2.12 44.41
CA SER A 47 -5.44 -2.14 42.95
C SER A 47 -4.53 -1.00 42.46
N GLY A 48 -4.65 0.20 43.05
CA GLY A 48 -3.80 1.35 42.71
C GLY A 48 -2.32 1.22 43.11
N ASN A 49 -1.95 0.22 43.93
CA ASN A 49 -0.56 -0.03 44.30
C ASN A 49 0.04 -1.24 43.54
N MET A 50 -0.73 -1.90 42.67
CA MET A 50 -0.23 -3.02 41.86
C MET A 50 0.91 -2.56 40.95
N GLU A 51 0.79 -1.40 40.29
CA GLU A 51 1.86 -0.86 39.44
C GLU A 51 3.17 -0.69 40.20
N SER A 52 3.13 -0.04 41.37
CA SER A 52 4.31 0.21 42.18
C SER A 52 4.97 -1.07 42.69
N VAL A 53 4.18 -2.09 43.04
CA VAL A 53 4.70 -3.38 43.51
C VAL A 53 5.24 -4.22 42.36
N GLY A 54 4.56 -4.24 41.22
CA GLY A 54 5.03 -4.95 40.04
C GLY A 54 6.33 -4.38 39.48
N ALA A 55 6.44 -3.04 39.43
CA ALA A 55 7.68 -2.37 39.04
C ALA A 55 8.83 -2.77 39.97
N PHE A 56 8.63 -2.69 41.29
CA PHE A 56 9.63 -3.10 42.28
C PHE A 56 10.07 -4.57 42.08
N ARG A 57 9.12 -5.51 41.99
CA ARG A 57 9.43 -6.95 41.83
C ARG A 57 10.24 -7.25 40.57
N ILE A 58 9.94 -6.57 39.46
CA ILE A 58 10.68 -6.78 38.20
C ILE A 58 12.09 -6.20 38.29
N PHE A 59 12.23 -4.99 38.83
CA PHE A 59 13.55 -4.37 38.96
C PHE A 59 14.43 -5.14 39.96
N GLU A 60 13.87 -5.59 41.09
CA GLU A 60 14.62 -6.34 42.12
C GLU A 60 15.21 -7.64 41.55
N ARG A 61 14.44 -8.39 40.76
CA ARG A 61 14.89 -9.68 40.21
C ARG A 61 15.71 -9.56 38.92
N SER A 62 15.82 -8.37 38.34
CA SER A 62 16.40 -8.15 37.01
C SER A 62 17.84 -8.64 36.92
N VAL A 63 18.70 -8.21 37.86
CA VAL A 63 20.13 -8.54 37.87
C VAL A 63 20.33 -10.04 38.07
N MET A 64 19.62 -10.64 39.02
CA MET A 64 19.78 -12.06 39.32
C MET A 64 19.20 -12.98 38.23
N LYS A 65 18.07 -12.61 37.61
CA LYS A 65 17.34 -13.48 36.68
C LYS A 65 17.70 -13.25 35.22
N ARG A 66 18.11 -12.03 34.88
CA ARG A 66 18.35 -11.59 33.50
C ARG A 66 19.75 -11.05 33.26
N GLU A 67 20.54 -10.84 34.31
CA GLU A 67 21.87 -10.21 34.21
C GLU A 67 21.80 -8.80 33.59
N LEU A 68 20.69 -8.08 33.84
CA LEU A 68 20.41 -6.76 33.30
C LEU A 68 20.03 -5.78 34.41
N GLN A 69 20.41 -4.52 34.24
CA GLN A 69 19.90 -3.39 35.01
C GLN A 69 18.96 -2.56 34.12
N TYR A 70 17.80 -2.21 34.66
CA TYR A 70 16.82 -1.37 33.96
C TYR A 70 17.00 0.09 34.38
N THR A 71 17.54 0.94 33.51
CA THR A 71 17.92 2.32 33.85
C THR A 71 16.84 3.36 33.56
N GLU A 72 15.81 3.00 32.80
CA GLU A 72 14.77 3.92 32.36
C GLU A 72 13.38 3.43 32.79
N TYR A 73 12.63 4.30 33.47
CA TYR A 73 11.29 4.00 33.98
C TYR A 73 10.24 4.92 33.33
N TYR A 74 9.27 4.33 32.64
CA TYR A 74 8.12 5.04 32.06
C TYR A 74 6.87 4.81 32.93
N GLY A 75 6.31 5.88 33.49
CA GLY A 75 5.09 5.80 34.29
C GLY A 75 4.13 6.97 34.01
N ASP A 76 2.87 6.81 34.45
CA ASP A 76 1.96 7.95 34.52
C ASP A 76 2.47 8.93 35.60
N GLY A 77 1.96 10.15 35.62
CA GLY A 77 2.52 11.27 36.37
C GLY A 77 2.69 11.04 37.89
N ASP A 78 2.08 10.01 38.49
CA ASP A 78 2.25 9.69 39.91
C ASP A 78 3.58 8.97 40.20
N SER A 79 4.49 9.66 40.90
CA SER A 79 5.84 9.14 41.15
C SER A 79 5.91 8.02 42.20
N LYS A 80 4.80 7.42 42.65
CA LYS A 80 4.81 6.44 43.75
C LYS A 80 5.57 5.17 43.39
N ALA A 81 5.42 4.70 42.15
CA ALA A 81 6.14 3.53 41.64
C ALA A 81 7.62 3.85 41.42
N PHE A 82 7.91 4.97 40.75
CA PHE A 82 9.28 5.43 40.51
C PHE A 82 10.10 5.57 41.80
N LEU A 83 9.54 6.16 42.86
CA LEU A 83 10.22 6.34 44.14
C LEU A 83 10.67 5.03 44.79
N LYS A 84 10.05 3.89 44.46
CA LYS A 84 10.46 2.57 44.97
C LYS A 84 11.60 1.94 44.19
N VAL A 85 11.81 2.35 42.93
CA VAL A 85 12.80 1.74 42.04
C VAL A 85 14.00 2.65 41.77
N LYS A 86 13.91 3.95 42.10
CA LYS A 86 14.95 4.94 41.78
C LYS A 86 16.37 4.57 42.23
N ASP A 87 16.47 3.92 43.40
CA ASP A 87 17.75 3.58 44.03
C ASP A 87 18.03 2.06 44.04
N ILE A 88 17.29 1.27 43.27
CA ILE A 88 17.29 -0.20 43.44
C ILE A 88 18.61 -0.86 43.04
N TYR A 89 19.41 -0.21 42.18
CA TYR A 89 20.76 -0.66 41.81
C TYR A 89 21.87 0.21 42.41
N GLY A 90 21.53 1.17 43.29
CA GLY A 90 22.41 2.25 43.76
C GLY A 90 21.76 3.63 43.61
N GLU A 91 22.36 4.65 44.22
CA GLU A 91 21.82 6.02 44.28
C GLU A 91 21.56 6.60 42.88
N GLU A 92 20.30 7.01 42.64
CA GLU A 92 19.82 7.63 41.38
C GLU A 92 20.13 6.86 40.08
N THR A 93 20.17 5.53 40.17
CA THR A 93 20.50 4.67 39.02
C THR A 93 19.37 4.57 37.98
N VAL A 94 18.12 4.87 38.35
CA VAL A 94 16.98 4.81 37.43
C VAL A 94 16.44 6.21 37.13
N THR A 95 16.36 6.53 35.84
CA THR A 95 15.81 7.79 35.35
C THR A 95 14.31 7.68 35.06
N LYS A 96 13.52 8.61 35.62
CA LYS A 96 12.08 8.70 35.30
C LYS A 96 11.88 9.40 33.96
N LEU A 97 11.22 8.72 33.03
CA LEU A 97 10.74 9.26 31.77
C LEU A 97 9.22 9.39 31.80
N GLU A 98 8.70 10.35 31.04
CA GLU A 98 7.26 10.58 30.94
C GLU A 98 6.66 9.78 29.79
N CYS A 99 5.49 9.18 30.02
CA CYS A 99 4.78 8.51 28.94
C CYS A 99 4.22 9.56 27.95
N ILE A 100 4.23 9.20 26.66
CA ILE A 100 3.70 10.02 25.57
C ILE A 100 2.28 10.53 25.87
N GLY A 101 1.42 9.66 26.42
CA GLY A 101 0.05 10.02 26.76
C GLY A 101 -0.04 11.13 27.83
N HIS A 102 0.88 11.15 28.80
CA HIS A 102 0.95 12.19 29.81
C HIS A 102 1.48 13.50 29.24
N VAL A 103 2.51 13.43 28.38
CA VAL A 103 3.01 14.59 27.63
C VAL A 103 1.87 15.21 26.82
N GLN A 104 1.15 14.42 26.03
CA GLN A 104 -0.03 14.87 25.25
C GLN A 104 -1.08 15.57 26.11
N LYS A 105 -1.49 14.95 27.24
CA LYS A 105 -2.49 15.55 28.17
C LYS A 105 -2.01 16.91 28.70
N ARG A 106 -0.73 17.03 29.00
CA ARG A 106 -0.12 18.29 29.47
C ARG A 106 -0.08 19.34 28.37
N VAL A 107 0.37 18.97 27.16
CA VAL A 107 0.38 19.86 25.98
C VAL A 107 -1.03 20.38 25.72
N GLY A 108 -2.01 19.48 25.61
CA GLY A 108 -3.41 19.86 25.36
C GLY A 108 -3.99 20.75 26.47
N SER A 109 -3.61 20.50 27.73
CA SER A 109 -4.04 21.36 28.86
C SER A 109 -3.40 22.75 28.81
N ARG A 110 -2.10 22.85 28.48
CA ARG A 110 -1.42 24.14 28.27
C ARG A 110 -2.03 24.89 27.09
N LEU A 111 -2.34 24.20 26.00
CA LEU A 111 -2.98 24.79 24.81
C LEU A 111 -4.39 25.30 25.12
N ARG A 112 -5.21 24.54 25.87
CA ARG A 112 -6.52 25.02 26.35
C ARG A 112 -6.41 26.23 27.26
N LYS A 113 -5.48 26.24 28.22
CA LYS A 113 -5.23 27.43 29.07
C LYS A 113 -4.82 28.65 28.24
N LEU A 114 -3.97 28.47 27.23
CA LEU A 114 -3.59 29.53 26.28
C LEU A 114 -4.81 30.05 25.49
N LYS A 115 -5.75 29.18 25.15
CA LYS A 115 -7.02 29.53 24.46
C LYS A 115 -8.00 30.24 25.39
N GLU A 116 -8.17 29.77 26.62
CA GLU A 116 -9.10 30.31 27.62
C GLU A 116 -8.71 31.72 28.07
N ASN A 117 -7.42 31.97 28.31
CA ASN A 117 -6.91 33.29 28.72
C ASN A 117 -7.03 34.38 27.63
N GLN A 118 -7.50 34.05 26.43
CA GLN A 118 -7.47 34.91 25.25
C GLN A 118 -8.75 34.81 24.39
N ARG A 119 -9.86 34.37 24.98
CA ARG A 119 -11.12 33.87 24.36
C ARG A 119 -11.73 34.72 23.23
N ALA A 120 -11.27 35.96 23.00
CA ALA A 120 -11.77 36.87 21.97
C ALA A 120 -10.86 37.09 20.74
N ARG A 121 -9.57 36.68 20.75
CA ARG A 121 -8.61 37.17 19.72
C ARG A 121 -8.01 36.11 18.78
N TRP A 122 -7.80 34.88 19.24
CA TRP A 122 -7.05 33.86 18.49
C TRP A 122 -7.87 32.58 18.34
N LYS A 123 -7.86 31.99 17.15
CA LYS A 123 -8.71 30.83 16.81
C LYS A 123 -7.94 29.62 16.31
N SER A 124 -6.65 29.79 16.01
CA SER A 124 -5.71 28.72 15.64
C SER A 124 -4.39 28.96 16.35
N ALA A 125 -3.75 27.90 16.82
CA ALA A 125 -2.47 27.98 17.52
C ALA A 125 -1.73 26.63 17.49
N PHE A 126 -0.40 26.69 17.55
CA PHE A 126 0.45 25.53 17.90
C PHE A 126 1.52 25.96 18.91
N CYS A 127 2.10 24.99 19.62
CA CYS A 127 3.28 25.21 20.44
C CYS A 127 4.30 24.08 20.22
N ALA A 128 5.58 24.41 20.34
CA ALA A 128 6.66 23.42 20.40
C ALA A 128 7.15 23.31 21.85
N ILE A 129 7.49 22.10 22.25
CA ILE A 129 7.91 21.78 23.62
C ILE A 129 9.19 20.95 23.54
N GLU A 130 10.20 21.37 24.29
CA GLU A 130 11.47 20.69 24.46
C GLU A 130 11.72 20.55 25.98
N ILE A 131 12.10 19.36 26.44
CA ILE A 131 12.41 19.07 27.86
C ILE A 131 11.37 19.71 28.80
N GLN A 132 10.09 19.45 28.55
CA GLN A 132 8.95 19.93 29.35
C GLN A 132 8.72 21.46 29.38
N ALA A 133 9.51 22.26 28.66
CA ALA A 133 9.36 23.70 28.52
C ALA A 133 8.76 24.05 27.14
N VAL A 134 7.90 25.08 27.09
CA VAL A 134 7.39 25.59 25.82
C VAL A 134 8.47 26.46 25.19
N THR A 135 9.04 26.03 24.07
CA THR A 135 10.11 26.74 23.36
C THR A 135 9.55 27.66 22.29
N LYS A 136 8.45 27.25 21.63
CA LYS A 136 7.78 28.05 20.60
C LYS A 136 6.28 28.11 20.83
N THR A 137 5.69 29.23 20.45
CA THR A 137 4.25 29.37 20.31
C THR A 137 3.94 30.17 19.07
N TRP A 138 2.94 29.73 18.31
CA TRP A 138 2.42 30.43 17.15
C TRP A 138 0.90 30.52 17.26
N LYS A 139 0.33 31.63 16.78
CA LYS A 139 -1.10 31.91 16.86
C LYS A 139 -1.56 32.67 15.63
N ALA A 140 -2.76 32.35 15.15
CA ALA A 140 -3.42 33.09 14.09
C ALA A 140 -4.85 33.49 14.49
N LYS A 141 -5.22 34.69 14.04
CA LYS A 141 -6.58 35.21 14.12
C LYS A 141 -7.33 34.72 12.89
N LEU A 142 -8.49 34.10 13.12
CA LEU A 142 -9.38 33.68 12.05
C LEU A 142 -10.69 34.45 12.13
N THR A 143 -11.36 34.55 10.99
CA THR A 143 -12.67 35.18 10.90
C THR A 143 -13.74 34.31 11.56
N LEU A 144 -14.96 34.82 11.71
CA LEU A 144 -16.10 34.01 12.17
C LEU A 144 -16.57 32.99 11.13
N ALA A 145 -16.19 33.16 9.86
CA ALA A 145 -16.54 32.25 8.78
C ALA A 145 -15.67 30.97 8.75
N ASN A 146 -14.55 30.94 9.49
CA ASN A 146 -13.67 29.78 9.48
C ASN A 146 -14.18 28.65 10.37
N THR A 147 -14.18 27.43 9.84
CA THR A 147 -14.54 26.23 10.61
C THR A 147 -13.42 25.84 11.57
N VAL A 148 -13.77 25.03 12.59
CA VAL A 148 -12.79 24.43 13.51
C VAL A 148 -11.73 23.65 12.72
N PHE A 149 -12.15 22.87 11.73
CA PHE A 149 -11.25 22.10 10.87
C PHE A 149 -10.27 22.98 10.07
N GLN A 150 -10.71 24.12 9.55
CA GLN A 150 -9.82 25.07 8.86
C GLN A 150 -8.79 25.69 9.82
N ALA A 151 -9.22 26.00 11.05
CA ALA A 151 -8.32 26.53 12.06
C ALA A 151 -7.23 25.53 12.46
N GLU A 152 -7.63 24.28 12.55
CA GLU A 152 -6.83 23.11 12.85
C GLU A 152 -5.80 22.80 11.76
N ILE A 153 -6.23 22.74 10.48
CA ILE A 153 -5.32 22.60 9.33
C ILE A 153 -4.29 23.74 9.30
N LEU A 154 -4.72 24.97 9.61
CA LEU A 154 -3.81 26.10 9.62
C LEU A 154 -2.73 25.98 10.70
N ALA A 155 -3.09 25.47 11.89
CA ALA A 155 -2.14 25.21 12.95
C ALA A 155 -1.13 24.12 12.54
N LEU A 156 -1.63 23.03 11.93
CA LEU A 156 -0.78 21.94 11.42
C LEU A 156 0.20 22.45 10.35
N LYS A 157 -0.29 23.24 9.38
CA LYS A 157 0.55 23.83 8.33
C LYS A 157 1.66 24.69 8.92
N ALA A 158 1.34 25.52 9.92
CA ALA A 158 2.33 26.37 10.56
C ALA A 158 3.35 25.55 11.39
N ALA A 159 2.92 24.44 11.99
CA ALA A 159 3.82 23.52 12.69
C ALA A 159 4.80 22.86 11.72
N ILE A 160 4.32 22.32 10.59
CA ILE A 160 5.17 21.69 9.56
C ILE A 160 6.19 22.68 9.01
N GLN A 161 5.77 23.91 8.69
CA GLN A 161 6.68 24.94 8.21
C GLN A 161 7.76 25.28 9.23
N TRP A 162 7.46 25.19 10.53
CA TRP A 162 8.43 25.42 11.58
C TRP A 162 9.42 24.27 11.71
N THR A 163 8.95 23.01 11.66
CA THR A 163 9.83 21.82 11.70
C THR A 163 10.75 21.78 10.47
N ASP A 164 10.25 22.12 9.28
CA ASP A 164 11.05 22.20 8.06
C ASP A 164 12.19 23.24 8.19
N THR A 165 11.95 24.35 8.89
CA THR A 165 12.99 25.35 9.16
C THR A 165 13.99 24.95 10.24
N ALA A 166 13.60 24.05 11.14
CA ALA A 166 14.48 23.52 12.18
C ALA A 166 15.41 22.41 11.66
N ASN A 167 15.06 21.78 10.54
CA ASN A 167 15.79 20.65 9.94
C ASN A 167 15.97 19.48 10.93
N GLU A 168 14.97 19.25 11.77
CA GLU A 168 14.90 18.19 12.76
C GLU A 168 13.69 17.28 12.48
N GLU A 169 13.83 15.97 12.73
CA GLU A 169 12.70 15.03 12.67
C GLU A 169 11.86 15.17 13.95
N ASP A 170 10.77 15.94 13.84
CA ASP A 170 9.89 16.24 14.97
C ASP A 170 8.55 15.49 14.92
N ASN A 171 8.06 15.12 16.11
CA ASN A 171 6.73 14.54 16.26
C ASN A 171 5.67 15.63 16.45
N ILE A 172 4.73 15.73 15.49
CA ILE A 172 3.58 16.63 15.59
C ILE A 172 2.40 15.92 16.25
N TRP A 173 1.88 16.52 17.33
CA TRP A 173 0.74 16.02 18.08
C TRP A 173 -0.51 16.88 17.83
N SER A 174 -1.65 16.24 17.59
CA SER A 174 -2.95 16.89 17.41
C SER A 174 -4.02 16.18 18.24
N ASP A 175 -4.93 16.94 18.83
CA ASP A 175 -6.11 16.43 19.52
C ASP A 175 -7.33 16.26 18.60
N SER A 176 -7.21 16.64 17.32
CA SER A 176 -8.27 16.48 16.33
C SER A 176 -8.13 15.17 15.58
N GLU A 177 -8.98 14.21 15.92
CA GLU A 177 -9.10 12.92 15.22
C GLU A 177 -9.36 13.12 13.72
N SER A 178 -10.12 14.16 13.36
CA SER A 178 -10.45 14.46 11.96
C SER A 178 -9.21 14.83 11.13
N ILE A 179 -8.26 15.58 11.71
CA ILE A 179 -6.96 15.86 11.07
C ILE A 179 -6.15 14.58 10.97
N LEU A 180 -6.06 13.80 12.05
CA LEU A 180 -5.24 12.59 12.08
C LEU A 180 -5.67 11.58 11.00
N GLN A 181 -6.97 11.42 10.81
CA GLN A 181 -7.53 10.58 9.74
C GLN A 181 -7.24 11.15 8.34
N ALA A 182 -7.38 12.47 8.16
CA ALA A 182 -7.07 13.12 6.89
C ALA A 182 -5.59 12.97 6.51
N VAL A 183 -4.67 13.21 7.45
CA VAL A 183 -3.22 13.07 7.23
C VAL A 183 -2.84 11.63 6.93
N LYS A 184 -3.38 10.65 7.68
CA LYS A 184 -3.17 9.22 7.40
C LYS A 184 -3.63 8.85 5.99
N SER A 185 -4.80 9.32 5.57
CA SER A 185 -5.32 9.07 4.22
C SER A 185 -4.44 9.67 3.12
N LEU A 186 -3.95 10.89 3.32
CA LEU A 186 -3.02 11.54 2.38
C LEU A 186 -1.68 10.80 2.29
N TYR A 187 -1.14 10.36 3.42
CA TYR A 187 0.10 9.59 3.46
C TYR A 187 -0.02 8.27 2.70
N VAL A 188 -1.11 7.51 2.92
CA VAL A 188 -1.38 6.25 2.21
C VAL A 188 -1.49 6.50 0.69
N LYS A 189 -2.26 7.50 0.27
CA LYS A 189 -2.40 7.86 -1.15
C LYS A 189 -1.07 8.26 -1.79
N SER A 190 -0.21 8.99 -1.07
CA SER A 190 1.13 9.33 -1.54
C SER A 190 1.96 8.07 -1.78
N LYS A 191 1.99 7.15 -0.80
CA LYS A 191 2.75 5.90 -0.92
C LYS A 191 2.24 4.99 -2.04
N GLU A 192 0.92 4.93 -2.24
CA GLU A 192 0.32 4.21 -3.37
C GLU A 192 0.75 4.81 -4.72
N SER A 193 0.80 6.15 -4.82
CA SER A 193 1.27 6.85 -6.02
C SER A 193 2.74 6.54 -6.32
N ASP A 194 3.61 6.63 -5.30
CA ASP A 194 5.04 6.35 -5.44
C ASP A 194 5.27 4.89 -5.90
N LEU A 195 4.55 3.95 -5.31
CA LEU A 195 4.65 2.52 -5.65
C LEU A 195 4.15 2.25 -7.08
N ALA A 196 3.07 2.91 -7.49
CA ALA A 196 2.54 2.79 -8.85
C ALA A 196 3.53 3.34 -9.89
N GLU A 197 4.19 4.46 -9.59
CA GLU A 197 5.21 5.06 -10.46
C GLU A 197 6.46 4.18 -10.58
N LEU A 198 6.94 3.61 -9.47
CA LEU A 198 8.06 2.67 -9.46
C LEU A 198 7.74 1.39 -10.25
N SER A 199 6.54 0.84 -10.05
CA SER A 199 6.10 -0.37 -10.76
C SER A 199 5.98 -0.15 -12.26
N LEU A 200 5.40 0.99 -12.68
CA LEU A 200 5.36 1.39 -14.08
C LEU A 200 6.77 1.61 -14.64
N SER A 201 7.68 2.24 -13.90
CA SER A 201 9.04 2.47 -14.39
C SER A 201 9.79 1.16 -14.63
N ARG A 202 9.66 0.20 -13.70
CA ARG A 202 10.23 -1.14 -13.86
C ARG A 202 9.62 -1.89 -15.03
N TRP A 203 8.29 -1.90 -15.13
CA TRP A 203 7.61 -2.61 -16.21
C TRP A 203 7.95 -1.99 -17.57
N GLN A 204 8.16 -0.67 -17.65
CA GLN A 204 8.59 -0.01 -18.88
C GLN A 204 10.00 -0.44 -19.27
N ALA A 205 10.92 -0.54 -18.30
CA ALA A 205 12.27 -1.02 -18.56
C ALA A 205 12.28 -2.48 -19.08
N GLU A 206 11.44 -3.35 -18.53
CA GLU A 206 11.27 -4.72 -19.03
C GLU A 206 10.64 -4.72 -20.43
N TRP A 207 9.69 -3.82 -20.70
CA TRP A 207 9.05 -3.66 -22.01
C TRP A 207 10.00 -3.16 -23.10
N ASP A 208 10.87 -2.20 -22.78
CA ASP A 208 11.87 -1.64 -23.70
C ASP A 208 12.94 -2.67 -24.05
N ASN A 209 13.36 -3.49 -23.09
CA ASN A 209 14.46 -4.44 -23.27
C ASN A 209 14.02 -5.86 -23.66
N GLY A 210 12.75 -6.22 -23.50
CA GLY A 210 12.26 -7.59 -23.73
C GLY A 210 12.17 -8.02 -25.19
N GLU A 211 12.78 -9.15 -25.57
CA GLU A 211 12.82 -9.63 -26.97
C GLU A 211 11.51 -10.28 -27.47
N THR A 212 10.62 -10.69 -26.57
CA THR A 212 9.34 -11.33 -26.90
C THR A 212 8.27 -10.28 -27.17
N GLY A 213 7.47 -10.46 -28.24
CA GLY A 213 6.34 -9.57 -28.53
C GLY A 213 6.71 -8.22 -29.15
N ARG A 214 7.86 -8.13 -29.84
CA ARG A 214 8.34 -6.88 -30.48
C ARG A 214 7.38 -6.26 -31.50
N SER A 215 6.46 -7.03 -32.10
CA SER A 215 5.37 -6.46 -32.91
C SER A 215 4.47 -5.55 -32.06
N MET A 216 4.07 -6.02 -30.88
CA MET A 216 3.27 -5.26 -29.91
C MET A 216 4.01 -4.02 -29.37
N PHE A 217 5.32 -4.13 -29.12
CA PHE A 217 6.17 -3.00 -28.72
C PHE A 217 6.09 -1.84 -29.71
N SER A 218 6.05 -2.15 -31.00
CA SER A 218 5.98 -1.12 -32.04
C SER A 218 4.71 -0.27 -31.93
N ILE A 219 3.62 -0.80 -31.36
CA ILE A 219 2.30 -0.15 -31.22
C ILE A 219 2.14 0.51 -29.84
N ILE A 220 2.45 -0.21 -28.77
CA ILE A 220 2.38 0.29 -27.39
C ILE A 220 3.80 0.66 -26.97
N LEU A 221 4.26 1.85 -27.34
CA LEU A 221 5.61 2.32 -27.01
C LEU A 221 5.77 2.65 -25.51
N LYS A 222 4.68 3.07 -24.86
CA LYS A 222 4.66 3.43 -23.45
C LYS A 222 3.58 2.65 -22.73
N ILE A 223 3.98 1.86 -21.74
CA ILE A 223 3.05 1.12 -20.90
C ILE A 223 2.29 2.08 -19.99
N SER A 224 1.07 1.69 -19.64
CA SER A 224 0.18 2.49 -18.81
C SER A 224 -0.76 1.58 -18.04
N ASN A 225 -1.15 2.02 -16.84
CA ASN A 225 -2.19 1.36 -16.05
C ASN A 225 -3.60 1.58 -16.61
N LYS A 226 -3.76 2.35 -17.68
CA LYS A 226 -5.04 2.50 -18.38
C LYS A 226 -5.29 1.27 -19.26
N GLN A 227 -6.36 0.54 -18.96
CA GLN A 227 -6.79 -0.58 -19.80
C GLN A 227 -7.11 -0.09 -21.22
N GLN A 228 -6.43 -0.67 -22.21
CA GLN A 228 -6.76 -0.44 -23.61
C GLN A 228 -8.04 -1.20 -23.94
N HIS A 229 -9.02 -0.53 -24.58
CA HIS A 229 -10.28 -1.16 -25.01
C HIS A 229 -10.10 -2.05 -26.25
N TRP A 230 -9.13 -2.97 -26.22
CA TRP A 230 -8.93 -3.91 -27.31
C TRP A 230 -9.72 -5.19 -27.02
N SER A 231 -10.40 -5.68 -28.04
CA SER A 231 -11.05 -7.00 -28.02
C SER A 231 -9.98 -8.10 -28.05
N ARG A 232 -10.36 -9.31 -27.66
CA ARG A 232 -9.49 -10.50 -27.77
C ARG A 232 -9.04 -10.69 -29.23
N GLU A 233 -9.96 -10.50 -30.17
CA GLU A 233 -9.75 -10.67 -31.60
C GLU A 233 -8.73 -9.67 -32.16
N CYS A 234 -8.75 -8.42 -31.70
CA CYS A 234 -7.74 -7.43 -32.06
C CYS A 234 -6.34 -7.83 -31.56
N ILE A 235 -6.24 -8.39 -30.35
CA ILE A 235 -4.97 -8.87 -29.79
C ILE A 235 -4.45 -10.08 -30.58
N GLN A 236 -5.31 -11.04 -30.92
CA GLN A 236 -4.97 -12.22 -31.73
C GLN A 236 -4.47 -11.83 -33.12
N SER A 237 -5.16 -10.88 -33.77
CA SER A 237 -4.77 -10.37 -35.09
C SER A 237 -3.37 -9.74 -35.10
N GLU A 238 -3.04 -8.93 -34.10
CA GLU A 238 -1.73 -8.25 -34.02
C GLU A 238 -0.58 -9.22 -33.67
N THR A 239 -0.84 -10.14 -32.75
CA THR A 239 0.16 -11.10 -32.32
C THR A 239 0.34 -12.25 -33.33
N GLY A 240 -0.57 -12.35 -34.31
CA GLY A 240 -0.61 -13.46 -35.25
C GLY A 240 -0.94 -14.79 -34.62
N HIS A 241 -1.44 -14.81 -33.37
CA HIS A 241 -1.95 -16.01 -32.72
C HIS A 241 -3.35 -16.36 -33.25
N GLU A 242 -3.73 -17.65 -33.18
CA GLU A 242 -5.06 -18.24 -33.48
C GLU A 242 -6.13 -17.31 -34.10
N PRO A 243 -6.76 -17.62 -35.26
CA PRO A 243 -6.84 -18.93 -35.94
C PRO A 243 -6.02 -18.97 -37.26
N PHE A 244 -4.83 -18.35 -37.28
CA PHE A 244 -4.07 -18.21 -38.52
C PHE A 244 -3.32 -19.50 -38.91
N PRO A 245 -3.45 -20.01 -40.14
CA PRO A 245 -2.74 -21.20 -40.60
C PRO A 245 -1.21 -21.10 -40.49
N SER A 246 -0.65 -19.90 -40.69
CA SER A 246 0.79 -19.65 -40.48
C SER A 246 1.23 -19.88 -39.03
N PHE A 247 0.38 -19.55 -38.06
CA PHE A 247 0.62 -19.82 -36.65
C PHE A 247 0.48 -21.31 -36.34
N LEU A 248 -0.60 -21.95 -36.80
CA LEU A 248 -0.85 -23.38 -36.55
C LEU A 248 0.24 -24.28 -37.17
N ASN A 249 0.74 -23.96 -38.36
CA ASN A 249 1.83 -24.69 -39.01
C ASN A 249 3.15 -24.60 -38.20
N ARG A 250 3.44 -23.42 -37.62
CA ARG A 250 4.63 -23.25 -36.76
C ARG A 250 4.65 -24.20 -35.55
N PHE A 251 3.47 -24.58 -35.04
CA PHE A 251 3.32 -25.51 -33.92
C PHE A 251 3.02 -26.96 -34.35
N GLY A 252 3.09 -27.26 -35.65
CA GLY A 252 2.81 -28.60 -36.19
C GLY A 252 1.35 -29.03 -36.10
N LEU A 253 0.42 -28.09 -35.89
CA LEU A 253 -1.02 -28.35 -35.78
C LEU A 253 -1.74 -28.29 -37.14
N HIS A 254 -1.04 -27.88 -38.20
CA HIS A 254 -1.58 -27.80 -39.56
C HIS A 254 -0.47 -28.03 -40.59
N SER A 255 -0.77 -28.71 -41.71
CA SER A 255 0.25 -29.11 -42.70
C SER A 255 0.54 -28.06 -43.78
N THR A 256 -0.28 -27.03 -43.91
CA THR A 256 -0.10 -25.98 -44.94
C THR A 256 -0.11 -24.57 -44.33
N ASN A 257 0.54 -23.64 -45.03
CA ASN A 257 0.56 -22.23 -44.63
C ASN A 257 -0.75 -21.48 -44.93
N GLY A 258 -1.74 -22.09 -45.59
CA GLY A 258 -3.06 -21.50 -45.88
C GLY A 258 -3.78 -22.15 -47.08
N GLY A 259 -5.12 -22.19 -47.08
CA GLY A 259 -5.94 -22.83 -48.14
C GLY A 259 -6.05 -22.06 -49.46
N CYS A 260 -5.63 -20.78 -49.49
CA CYS A 260 -5.71 -19.92 -50.68
C CYS A 260 -4.40 -19.82 -51.49
N GLY A 261 -3.35 -20.58 -51.12
CA GLY A 261 -2.06 -20.62 -51.83
C GLY A 261 -1.01 -19.60 -51.38
N GLU A 262 -1.38 -18.60 -50.56
CA GLU A 262 -0.44 -17.67 -49.90
C GLU A 262 -0.28 -18.00 -48.40
N ILE A 263 0.72 -17.40 -47.74
CA ILE A 263 0.92 -17.51 -46.29
C ILE A 263 -0.26 -16.84 -45.57
N GLY A 264 -1.06 -17.66 -44.88
CA GLY A 264 -2.21 -17.28 -44.07
C GLY A 264 -1.80 -16.59 -42.77
N ASN A 265 -1.24 -15.39 -42.89
CA ASN A 265 -0.96 -14.48 -41.79
C ASN A 265 -2.06 -13.40 -41.68
N PRO A 266 -2.15 -12.67 -40.56
CA PRO A 266 -3.19 -11.67 -40.33
C PRO A 266 -3.25 -10.58 -41.42
N LEU A 267 -2.09 -10.12 -41.89
CA LEU A 267 -2.00 -9.08 -42.91
C LEU A 267 -2.57 -9.56 -44.25
N HIS A 268 -2.27 -10.81 -44.65
CA HIS A 268 -2.81 -11.43 -45.86
C HIS A 268 -4.34 -11.50 -45.80
N TYR A 269 -4.92 -12.01 -44.71
CA TYR A 269 -6.38 -12.07 -44.55
C TYR A 269 -7.04 -10.70 -44.50
N ALA A 270 -6.35 -9.70 -43.93
CA ALA A 270 -6.88 -8.35 -43.82
C ALA A 270 -6.80 -7.55 -45.12
N THR A 271 -5.96 -7.93 -46.10
CA THR A 271 -5.66 -7.06 -47.24
C THR A 271 -5.71 -7.71 -48.62
N ARG A 272 -5.50 -9.03 -48.73
CA ARG A 272 -5.30 -9.72 -50.02
C ARG A 272 -6.15 -10.97 -50.21
N CYS A 273 -6.50 -11.67 -49.13
CA CYS A 273 -7.12 -12.99 -49.21
C CYS A 273 -8.49 -12.94 -49.93
N PRO A 274 -8.72 -13.74 -50.99
CA PRO A 274 -10.01 -13.75 -51.70
C PRO A 274 -11.20 -14.25 -50.87
N LEU A 275 -10.95 -15.02 -49.80
CA LEU A 275 -11.98 -15.69 -49.01
C LEU A 275 -12.88 -14.71 -48.20
N PRO A 276 -12.34 -13.68 -47.51
CA PRO A 276 -13.13 -12.64 -46.85
C PRO A 276 -13.20 -11.33 -47.67
N LEU A 277 -13.73 -11.35 -48.90
CA LEU A 277 -13.77 -10.18 -49.80
C LEU A 277 -14.45 -8.92 -49.19
N SER A 278 -15.39 -9.10 -48.25
CA SER A 278 -16.19 -8.02 -47.65
C SER A 278 -15.51 -7.26 -46.49
N TYR A 279 -14.36 -7.73 -46.00
CA TYR A 279 -13.66 -7.15 -44.85
C TYR A 279 -12.25 -6.64 -45.16
N GLN A 280 -11.86 -6.63 -46.44
CA GLN A 280 -10.52 -6.24 -46.87
C GLN A 280 -10.26 -4.74 -46.69
N HIS A 281 -9.04 -4.46 -46.25
CA HIS A 281 -8.45 -3.15 -46.19
C HIS A 281 -7.41 -3.01 -47.32
N LYS A 282 -7.12 -1.76 -47.72
CA LYS A 282 -6.05 -1.51 -48.69
C LYS A 282 -4.71 -1.97 -48.15
N GLU A 283 -4.00 -2.79 -48.93
CA GLU A 283 -2.67 -3.29 -48.60
C GLU A 283 -1.68 -2.13 -48.41
N PRO A 284 -0.99 -2.05 -47.25
CA PRO A 284 0.05 -1.06 -47.04
C PRO A 284 1.35 -1.47 -47.74
N SER A 285 2.18 -0.49 -48.13
CA SER A 285 3.55 -0.79 -48.55
C SER A 285 4.34 -1.42 -47.38
N PRO A 286 5.34 -2.29 -47.65
CA PRO A 286 6.06 -3.02 -46.61
C PRO A 286 6.63 -2.14 -45.49
N GLN A 287 7.16 -0.97 -45.84
CA GLN A 287 7.73 0.00 -44.90
C GLN A 287 6.70 0.67 -43.96
N PHE A 288 5.40 0.55 -44.26
CA PHE A 288 4.31 1.20 -43.51
C PHE A 288 3.42 0.21 -42.76
N ILE A 289 3.74 -1.09 -42.72
CA ILE A 289 2.92 -2.11 -42.05
C ILE A 289 2.64 -1.77 -40.58
N VAL A 290 3.65 -1.33 -39.83
CA VAL A 290 3.50 -0.96 -38.40
C VAL A 290 2.57 0.26 -38.23
N HIS A 291 2.73 1.29 -39.06
CA HIS A 291 1.87 2.48 -39.01
C HIS A 291 0.43 2.16 -39.42
N TRP A 292 0.27 1.23 -40.36
CA TRP A 292 -1.04 0.73 -40.77
C TRP A 292 -1.74 0.03 -39.61
N TRP A 293 -1.07 -0.88 -38.89
CA TRP A 293 -1.63 -1.55 -37.71
C TRP A 293 -2.01 -0.56 -36.60
N LYS A 294 -1.12 0.41 -36.29
CA LYS A 294 -1.44 1.50 -35.35
C LYS A 294 -2.73 2.22 -35.72
N SER A 295 -2.88 2.59 -36.99
CA SER A 295 -4.07 3.29 -37.47
C SER A 295 -5.31 2.39 -37.45
N ALA A 296 -5.18 1.12 -37.82
CA ALA A 296 -6.27 0.15 -37.86
C ALA A 296 -6.81 -0.16 -36.44
N LEU A 297 -5.93 -0.32 -35.44
CA LEU A 297 -6.33 -0.58 -34.06
C LEU A 297 -6.81 0.67 -33.32
N SER A 298 -6.41 1.87 -33.76
CA SER A 298 -6.87 3.12 -33.16
C SER A 298 -8.34 3.44 -33.49
N ARG A 299 -8.83 3.08 -34.68
CA ARG A 299 -10.17 3.47 -35.16
C ARG A 299 -11.23 2.42 -34.77
N LYS A 300 -12.34 2.87 -34.14
CA LYS A 300 -13.44 1.97 -33.71
C LYS A 300 -14.02 1.14 -34.85
N LEU A 301 -14.27 1.74 -36.01
CA LEU A 301 -14.82 1.02 -37.17
C LEU A 301 -13.88 -0.06 -37.69
N SER A 302 -12.58 0.24 -37.75
CA SER A 302 -11.55 -0.68 -38.21
C SER A 302 -11.35 -1.85 -37.25
N ARG A 303 -11.38 -1.60 -35.92
CA ARG A 303 -11.41 -2.68 -34.92
C ARG A 303 -12.58 -3.63 -35.10
N ARG A 304 -13.80 -3.13 -35.34
CA ARG A 304 -14.97 -4.00 -35.61
C ARG A 304 -14.80 -4.84 -36.87
N ASN A 305 -14.14 -4.32 -37.90
CA ASN A 305 -13.89 -5.08 -39.13
C ASN A 305 -12.88 -6.19 -38.88
N ILE A 306 -11.81 -5.90 -38.13
CA ILE A 306 -10.84 -6.91 -37.66
C ILE A 306 -11.56 -7.96 -36.81
N ASP A 307 -12.38 -7.58 -35.84
CA ASP A 307 -13.12 -8.52 -35.00
C ASP A 307 -14.01 -9.46 -35.84
N ARG A 308 -14.71 -8.92 -36.83
CA ARG A 308 -15.56 -9.71 -37.75
C ARG A 308 -14.73 -10.64 -38.60
N LEU A 309 -13.57 -10.19 -39.08
CA LEU A 309 -12.63 -11.00 -39.85
C LEU A 309 -12.14 -12.17 -39.01
N ILE A 310 -11.64 -11.94 -37.79
CA ILE A 310 -11.14 -13.02 -36.92
C ILE A 310 -12.25 -14.01 -36.57
N LYS A 311 -13.44 -13.53 -36.24
CA LYS A 311 -14.61 -14.41 -35.98
C LYS A 311 -14.97 -15.23 -37.21
N PHE A 312 -14.97 -14.62 -38.39
CA PHE A 312 -15.20 -15.33 -39.64
C PHE A 312 -14.14 -16.43 -39.86
N LEU A 313 -12.86 -16.12 -39.61
CA LEU A 313 -11.77 -17.10 -39.74
C LEU A 313 -11.91 -18.25 -38.74
N ALA A 314 -12.30 -17.96 -37.50
CA ALA A 314 -12.50 -18.96 -36.47
C ALA A 314 -13.73 -19.86 -36.75
N THR A 315 -14.82 -19.30 -37.29
CA THR A 315 -16.04 -20.07 -37.60
C THR A 315 -15.93 -20.89 -38.89
N ASN A 316 -15.11 -20.46 -39.84
CA ASN A 316 -14.95 -21.11 -41.15
C ASN A 316 -13.59 -21.81 -41.28
N GLU A 317 -13.08 -22.32 -40.17
CA GLU A 317 -11.75 -22.92 -40.07
C GLU A 317 -11.55 -24.04 -41.10
N ASP A 318 -12.56 -24.89 -41.32
CA ASP A 318 -12.51 -25.98 -42.30
C ASP A 318 -12.36 -25.50 -43.76
N LEU A 319 -12.99 -24.37 -44.12
CA LEU A 319 -12.89 -23.76 -45.45
C LEU A 319 -11.52 -23.09 -45.68
N ILE A 320 -10.87 -22.66 -44.60
CA ILE A 320 -9.56 -22.02 -44.64
C ILE A 320 -8.43 -23.06 -44.70
N LYS A 321 -8.71 -24.27 -44.18
CA LYS A 321 -7.80 -25.42 -44.16
C LYS A 321 -7.93 -26.33 -45.39
N SER A 322 -9.06 -26.34 -46.09
CA SER A 322 -9.26 -27.20 -47.26
C SER A 322 -8.51 -26.68 -48.50
N GLN A 323 -7.91 -27.60 -49.27
CA GLN A 323 -7.25 -27.29 -50.54
C GLN A 323 -8.32 -27.06 -51.63
N ASN A 324 -8.15 -26.02 -52.45
CA ASN A 324 -8.78 -26.00 -53.78
C ASN A 324 -8.16 -27.11 -54.63
N THR A 325 -8.75 -28.30 -54.65
CA THR A 325 -8.47 -29.31 -55.69
C THR A 325 -9.01 -28.77 -57.02
N THR A 326 -8.11 -28.32 -57.90
CA THR A 326 -8.46 -27.94 -59.27
C THR A 326 -8.77 -29.22 -60.09
N PRO A 327 -9.74 -29.23 -61.01
CA PRO A 327 -10.12 -30.45 -61.73
C PRO A 327 -9.04 -30.85 -62.74
N SER A 328 -8.72 -32.14 -62.78
CA SER A 328 -7.81 -32.74 -63.77
C SER A 328 -8.25 -32.42 -65.20
N HIS A 329 -7.43 -31.67 -65.94
CA HIS A 329 -7.48 -31.68 -67.40
C HIS A 329 -6.99 -33.04 -67.90
N THR A 330 -7.92 -33.87 -68.38
CA THR A 330 -7.59 -35.06 -69.17
C THR A 330 -7.24 -34.61 -70.58
N SER A 331 -5.94 -34.55 -70.90
CA SER A 331 -5.46 -34.45 -72.27
C SER A 331 -5.57 -35.81 -72.95
N ALA A 332 -6.38 -35.89 -74.00
CA ALA A 332 -6.46 -37.02 -74.92
C ALA A 332 -5.13 -37.18 -75.68
N LEU A 333 -4.67 -38.44 -75.83
CA LEU A 333 -3.81 -38.90 -76.94
C LEU A 333 -3.76 -40.44 -76.95
N LYS A 334 -4.65 -41.06 -77.73
CA LYS A 334 -4.30 -41.98 -78.83
C LYS A 334 -5.51 -42.21 -79.72
#